data_AF-A0A2X0VAD1-F1
#
_entry.id   AF-A0A2X0VAD1-F1
#
_cell.length_a   1.000
_cell.length_b   1.000
_cell.length_c   1.000
_cell.angle_alpha   90.00
_cell.angle_beta   90.00
_cell.angle_gamma   90.00
#
_symmetry.space_group_name_H-M   'P 1'
#
loop_
_entity.id
_entity.type
_entity.pdbx_description
1 polymer ?
#
loop_
_entity_poly.entity_id
_entity_poly.type
_entity_poly.pdbx_seq_one_letter_code
_entity_poly.pdbx_strand_id
1 'polypeptide(L)'
;MNFDKAQVAELLNYFEPSERDEWVDVFRALGNAFPGDGDVFNKCVSWASRSDKHDAAAAKHEKSLFYKDNQGIGIGVLIKKAQERGFSMRQGQVFSNKSKVDDAAVELKSSEATEMTLYDSIKNLSSLIIANLIMYCTAEDRSKFISRYKNSIKKIPVEHVGIFKALYEHTKTHSIFVLKEFRQTLHKFNVPDELFKAVTSASSPVTFDTLCEQMEQMIDKASRLQIINISKANIKAALEGSASDMKDLTNQAMMCLGSNTGLKELKERDEVLKSCNSALNDISDPDVFNHLYISTGYQSIDNQVYGYRRGEVSILAAHTGVGKTYFGIESALRAIDNNKRVLFFTAEMSVDSIAQRLFMVKMKVTEKMVKEHGFPHKAFNEFKQAYDLNNNLKIIGGRSMSINDIKSSVDSAKFIGDVDLIVIDYLQIIENDRYKRGEQWEQISDVMRQLVALAQDSDTAILVLTQLTKPQFDKGKKKKEPTLYDIAGSSGVVRDVALALILFKDDEKSNFKMVVAKSRYASTSVHFELTRTTGGGFHVLDGSYSNSKIFDQSVATVKPSISADNVLDEFTPRDEDYEIAPGVEPKSADDMDLEVAYMVGDGEL
;
A
#
# COMPACT_ATOMS: atom_id res chain seq x y z
N MET A 1 -29.92 32.58 17.87
CA MET A 1 -29.19 33.11 16.69
C MET A 1 -28.61 34.45 17.09
N ASN A 2 -27.30 34.58 17.23
CA ASN A 2 -26.67 35.87 17.55
C ASN A 2 -26.54 36.67 16.25
N PHE A 3 -27.50 37.56 15.98
CA PHE A 3 -27.39 38.57 14.92
C PHE A 3 -26.58 39.74 15.48
N ASP A 4 -25.47 40.09 14.83
CA ASP A 4 -24.54 41.11 15.32
C ASP A 4 -24.86 42.49 14.74
N LYS A 5 -24.62 43.56 15.52
CA LYS A 5 -24.83 44.96 15.12
C LYS A 5 -23.99 45.36 13.90
N ALA A 6 -22.91 44.63 13.61
CA ALA A 6 -22.08 44.80 12.42
C ALA A 6 -22.86 44.44 11.13
N GLN A 7 -23.80 43.50 11.20
CA GLN A 7 -24.55 42.97 10.05
C GLN A 7 -25.81 43.78 9.72
N VAL A 8 -26.20 44.74 10.59
CA VAL A 8 -27.40 45.59 10.39
C VAL A 8 -27.36 46.34 9.07
N ALA A 9 -26.23 46.97 8.73
CA ALA A 9 -26.13 47.76 7.50
C ALA A 9 -26.24 46.89 6.23
N GLU A 10 -25.72 45.67 6.28
CA GLU A 10 -25.84 44.70 5.20
C GLU A 10 -27.29 44.21 5.05
N LEU A 11 -27.95 43.90 6.17
CA LEU A 11 -29.36 43.49 6.18
C LEU A 11 -30.28 44.57 5.58
N LEU A 12 -30.04 45.85 5.88
CA LEU A 12 -30.87 46.96 5.40
C LEU A 12 -30.83 47.12 3.87
N ASN A 13 -29.76 46.66 3.19
CA ASN A 13 -29.68 46.75 1.72
C ASN A 13 -30.70 45.86 0.99
N TYR A 14 -31.42 44.97 1.70
CA TYR A 14 -32.42 44.08 1.14
C TYR A 14 -33.86 44.58 1.35
N PHE A 15 -34.01 45.76 1.95
CA PHE A 15 -35.29 46.41 2.18
C PHE A 15 -35.34 47.76 1.47
N GLU A 16 -36.53 48.12 1.02
CA GLU A 16 -36.75 49.31 0.22
C GLU A 16 -37.34 50.42 1.11
N PRO A 17 -36.61 51.52 1.38
CA PRO A 17 -37.08 52.58 2.26
C PRO A 17 -38.19 53.42 1.62
N SER A 18 -38.55 53.23 0.34
CA SER A 18 -39.72 53.91 -0.23
C SER A 18 -41.06 53.22 0.11
N GLU A 19 -41.01 51.99 0.63
CA GLU A 19 -42.16 51.18 1.05
C GLU A 19 -42.47 51.33 2.55
N ARG A 20 -43.67 51.82 2.86
CA ARG A 20 -44.05 52.24 4.22
C ARG A 20 -44.08 51.06 5.21
N ASP A 21 -44.54 49.89 4.77
CA ASP A 21 -44.66 48.72 5.64
C ASP A 21 -43.28 48.13 5.97
N GLU A 22 -42.35 48.11 5.01
CA GLU A 22 -40.97 47.69 5.26
C GLU A 22 -40.25 48.67 6.19
N TRP A 23 -40.46 49.96 5.98
CA TRP A 23 -39.93 51.00 6.86
C TRP A 23 -40.36 50.78 8.31
N VAL A 24 -41.65 50.58 8.56
CA VAL A 24 -42.17 50.38 9.92
C VAL A 24 -41.67 49.07 10.54
N ASP A 25 -41.63 47.99 9.76
CA ASP A 25 -41.15 46.68 10.20
C ASP A 25 -39.66 46.74 10.60
N VAL A 26 -38.84 47.43 9.80
CA VAL A 26 -37.40 47.60 10.04
C VAL A 26 -37.12 48.29 11.38
N PHE A 27 -37.72 49.46 11.61
CA PHE A 27 -37.46 50.21 12.84
C PHE A 27 -37.96 49.48 14.09
N ARG A 28 -39.10 48.79 14.02
CA ARG A 28 -39.63 48.03 15.15
C ARG A 28 -38.78 46.81 15.48
N ALA A 29 -38.41 46.01 14.47
CA ALA A 29 -37.70 44.76 14.75
C ALA A 29 -36.24 44.99 15.17
N LEU A 30 -35.57 46.01 14.61
CA LEU A 30 -34.22 46.39 15.06
C LEU A 30 -34.23 47.09 16.41
N GLY A 31 -35.25 47.92 16.70
CA GLY A 31 -35.44 48.50 18.03
C GLY A 31 -35.66 47.44 19.11
N ASN A 32 -36.44 46.40 18.81
CA ASN A 32 -36.65 45.27 19.71
C ASN A 32 -35.40 44.40 19.89
N ALA A 33 -34.59 44.21 18.84
CA ALA A 33 -33.37 43.40 18.92
C ALA A 33 -32.20 44.13 19.58
N PHE A 34 -32.15 45.45 19.45
CA PHE A 34 -31.10 46.32 20.01
C PHE A 34 -31.73 47.50 20.77
N PRO A 35 -32.43 47.24 21.88
CA PRO A 35 -33.18 48.26 22.61
C PRO A 35 -32.23 49.34 23.15
N GLY A 36 -32.50 50.59 22.79
CA GLY A 36 -31.70 51.74 23.25
C GLY A 36 -30.38 51.96 22.50
N ASP A 37 -30.06 51.14 21.49
CA ASP A 37 -28.78 51.27 20.75
C ASP A 37 -28.84 52.39 19.70
N GLY A 38 -28.18 53.51 20.02
CA GLY A 38 -28.13 54.68 19.16
C GLY A 38 -27.40 54.47 17.83
N ASP A 39 -26.41 53.56 17.77
CA ASP A 39 -25.65 53.29 16.55
C ASP A 39 -26.51 52.52 15.55
N VAL A 40 -27.28 51.54 16.02
CA VAL A 40 -28.25 50.80 15.20
C VAL A 40 -29.36 51.72 14.73
N PHE A 41 -29.88 52.60 15.60
CA PHE A 41 -30.87 53.60 15.21
C PHE A 41 -30.36 54.52 14.09
N ASN A 42 -29.13 55.04 14.22
CA ASN A 42 -28.53 55.91 13.21
C ASN A 42 -28.35 55.21 11.86
N LYS A 43 -28.03 53.91 11.85
CA LYS A 43 -27.99 53.10 10.61
C LYS A 43 -29.36 52.98 9.96
N CYS A 44 -30.42 52.79 10.74
CA CYS A 44 -31.80 52.74 10.23
C CYS A 44 -32.22 54.09 9.62
N VAL A 45 -31.93 55.19 10.31
CA VAL A 45 -32.25 56.54 9.80
C VAL A 45 -31.44 56.85 8.53
N SER A 46 -30.16 56.47 8.46
CA SER A 46 -29.35 56.65 7.25
C SER A 46 -29.82 55.79 6.07
N TRP A 47 -30.42 54.64 6.33
CA TRP A 47 -31.07 53.83 5.29
C TRP A 47 -32.39 54.48 4.86
N ALA A 48 -33.20 54.91 5.81
CA ALA A 48 -34.49 55.55 5.59
C ALA A 48 -34.39 56.88 4.82
N SER A 49 -33.31 57.64 5.05
CA SER A 49 -33.04 58.90 4.32
C SER A 49 -32.74 58.71 2.84
N ARG A 50 -32.58 57.47 2.34
CA ARG A 50 -32.50 57.18 0.91
C ARG A 50 -33.86 57.31 0.21
N SER A 51 -34.95 57.44 0.96
CA SER A 51 -36.29 57.64 0.43
C SER A 51 -36.64 59.12 0.36
N ASP A 52 -37.19 59.55 -0.78
CA ASP A 52 -37.67 60.91 -1.00
C ASP A 52 -38.85 61.30 -0.08
N LYS A 53 -39.41 60.33 0.66
CA LYS A 53 -40.49 60.51 1.63
C LYS A 53 -40.00 60.75 3.07
N HIS A 54 -38.68 60.83 3.30
CA HIS A 54 -38.09 61.14 4.62
C HIS A 54 -38.20 62.65 4.90
N ASP A 55 -39.08 63.03 5.84
CA ASP A 55 -39.25 64.42 6.28
C ASP A 55 -39.10 64.57 7.81
N ALA A 56 -39.18 65.81 8.31
CA ALA A 56 -39.07 66.08 9.74
C ALA A 56 -40.16 65.39 10.59
N ALA A 57 -41.33 65.08 10.01
CA ALA A 57 -42.39 64.35 10.69
C ALA A 57 -42.08 62.85 10.76
N ALA A 58 -41.45 62.29 9.72
CA ALA A 58 -40.95 60.92 9.68
C ALA A 58 -39.90 60.67 10.78
N ALA A 59 -38.96 61.60 10.98
CA ALA A 59 -37.91 61.45 12.01
C ALA A 59 -38.47 61.30 13.44
N LYS A 60 -39.55 62.03 13.77
CA LYS A 60 -40.22 61.89 15.08
C LYS A 60 -40.98 60.56 15.19
N HIS A 61 -41.53 60.08 14.07
CA HIS A 61 -42.21 58.79 13.99
C HIS A 61 -41.23 57.61 14.14
N GLU A 62 -40.10 57.64 13.45
CA GLU A 62 -39.01 56.66 13.52
C GLU A 62 -38.48 56.47 14.93
N LYS A 63 -38.22 57.59 15.64
CA LYS A 63 -37.78 57.55 17.03
C LYS A 63 -38.82 56.89 17.94
N SER A 64 -40.11 57.14 17.69
CA SER A 64 -41.19 56.47 18.41
C SER A 64 -41.35 54.99 18.03
N LEU A 65 -40.94 54.56 16.83
CA LEU A 65 -41.02 53.16 16.41
C LEU A 65 -39.87 52.33 16.97
N PHE A 66 -38.67 52.90 17.08
CA PHE A 66 -37.47 52.20 17.50
C PHE A 66 -37.35 52.07 19.03
N TYR A 67 -37.64 53.14 19.77
CA TYR A 67 -37.39 53.18 21.22
C TYR A 67 -38.60 52.86 22.09
N LYS A 68 -39.78 52.62 21.50
CA LYS A 68 -41.00 52.31 22.25
C LYS A 68 -41.17 50.80 22.32
N ASP A 69 -41.25 50.26 23.53
CA ASP A 69 -41.49 48.83 23.80
C ASP A 69 -42.77 48.38 23.09
N ASN A 70 -42.63 47.72 21.95
CA ASN A 70 -43.74 47.25 21.13
C ASN A 70 -43.59 45.75 20.84
N GLN A 71 -44.49 44.95 21.39
CA GLN A 71 -44.63 43.54 21.04
C GLN A 71 -45.26 43.41 19.65
N GLY A 72 -44.41 43.32 18.62
CA GLY A 72 -44.89 43.18 17.24
C GLY A 72 -44.03 42.22 16.43
N ILE A 73 -42.88 42.68 15.95
CA ILE A 73 -42.08 41.96 14.96
C ILE A 73 -40.69 41.72 15.51
N GLY A 74 -40.30 40.44 15.59
CA GLY A 74 -38.95 40.05 15.96
C GLY A 74 -38.00 40.07 14.76
N ILE A 75 -36.72 40.35 14.99
CA ILE A 75 -35.71 40.47 13.93
C ILE A 75 -35.59 39.24 13.03
N GLY A 76 -35.96 38.05 13.53
CA GLY A 76 -36.01 36.83 12.72
C GLY A 76 -36.95 36.92 11.51
N VAL A 77 -38.02 37.72 11.59
CA VAL A 77 -38.94 37.95 10.47
C VAL A 77 -38.27 38.77 9.37
N LEU A 78 -37.53 39.81 9.75
CA LEU A 78 -36.73 40.59 8.78
C LEU A 78 -35.63 39.74 8.17
N ILE A 79 -34.89 38.98 8.98
CA ILE A 79 -33.82 38.10 8.46
C ILE A 79 -34.40 37.11 7.45
N LYS A 80 -35.59 36.54 7.71
CA LYS A 80 -36.25 35.64 6.77
C LYS A 80 -36.67 36.34 5.47
N LYS A 81 -37.32 37.51 5.56
CA LYS A 81 -37.67 38.32 4.36
C LYS A 81 -36.43 38.70 3.55
N ALA A 82 -35.34 39.05 4.22
CA ALA A 82 -34.07 39.37 3.56
C ALA A 82 -33.43 38.12 2.92
N GLN A 83 -33.50 36.96 3.59
CA GLN A 83 -33.01 35.68 3.05
C GLN A 83 -33.75 35.27 1.77
N GLU A 84 -35.05 35.51 1.70
CA GLU A 84 -35.85 35.32 0.48
C GLU A 84 -35.38 36.24 -0.67
N ARG A 85 -34.72 37.36 -0.34
CA ARG A 85 -34.09 38.30 -1.28
C ARG A 85 -32.58 38.10 -1.43
N GLY A 86 -32.03 37.00 -0.91
CA GLY A 86 -30.63 36.62 -1.08
C GLY A 86 -29.67 37.09 0.03
N PHE A 87 -30.17 37.58 1.17
CA PHE A 87 -29.32 37.89 2.32
C PHE A 87 -28.82 36.60 3.00
N SER A 88 -27.50 36.49 3.24
CA SER A 88 -26.90 35.37 3.96
C SER A 88 -26.25 35.85 5.26
N MET A 89 -26.67 35.27 6.38
CA MET A 89 -26.07 35.55 7.68
C MET A 89 -24.66 34.94 7.74
N ARG A 90 -23.62 35.76 7.95
CA ARG A 90 -22.30 35.23 8.34
C ARG A 90 -22.41 34.67 9.75
N GLN A 91 -22.69 33.37 9.88
CA GLN A 91 -22.50 32.67 11.15
C GLN A 91 -21.06 32.19 11.25
N GLY A 92 -20.43 32.53 12.39
CA GLY A 92 -19.24 31.84 12.84
C GLY A 92 -19.52 30.33 12.87
N GLN A 93 -18.77 29.61 12.04
CA GLN A 93 -18.59 28.16 11.96
C GLN A 93 -19.66 27.28 12.61
N VAL A 94 -20.69 26.91 11.84
CA VAL A 94 -21.21 25.53 11.76
C VAL A 94 -21.70 25.31 10.33
N PHE A 95 -21.18 24.27 9.67
CA PHE A 95 -21.56 23.88 8.31
C PHE A 95 -23.04 23.49 8.25
N SER A 96 -23.83 24.20 7.42
CA SER A 96 -25.12 23.68 6.97
C SER A 96 -25.24 23.80 5.45
N ASN A 97 -25.27 22.62 4.82
CA ASN A 97 -25.43 22.34 3.41
C ASN A 97 -26.69 22.99 2.81
N LYS A 98 -26.51 23.97 1.91
CA LYS A 98 -27.44 24.21 0.79
C LYS A 98 -26.89 25.11 -0.33
N SER A 99 -25.81 25.87 -0.10
CA SER A 99 -25.13 26.65 -1.16
C SER A 99 -24.04 25.88 -1.92
N LYS A 100 -23.63 24.69 -1.46
CA LYS A 100 -22.58 23.90 -2.11
C LYS A 100 -23.02 23.19 -3.39
N VAL A 101 -24.30 23.15 -3.73
CA VAL A 101 -24.74 22.45 -4.96
C VAL A 101 -24.44 23.29 -6.20
N ASP A 102 -24.63 24.61 -6.13
CA ASP A 102 -24.37 25.51 -7.26
C ASP A 102 -22.88 25.84 -7.41
N ASP A 103 -22.14 26.05 -6.31
CA ASP A 103 -20.69 26.24 -6.36
C ASP A 103 -19.96 24.95 -6.76
N ALA A 104 -20.42 23.77 -6.32
CA ALA A 104 -19.90 22.50 -6.83
C ALA A 104 -20.25 22.30 -8.31
N ALA A 105 -21.40 22.76 -8.79
CA ALA A 105 -21.76 22.69 -10.21
C ALA A 105 -20.88 23.63 -11.08
N VAL A 106 -20.47 24.78 -10.54
CA VAL A 106 -19.52 25.70 -11.20
C VAL A 106 -18.09 25.15 -11.15
N GLU A 107 -17.64 24.59 -10.03
CA GLU A 107 -16.35 23.89 -9.92
C GLU A 107 -16.31 22.62 -10.80
N LEU A 108 -17.39 21.84 -10.87
CA LEU A 108 -17.52 20.66 -11.74
C LEU A 108 -17.44 21.04 -13.23
N LYS A 109 -18.08 22.14 -13.65
CA LYS A 109 -17.97 22.64 -15.03
C LYS A 109 -16.56 23.11 -15.38
N SER A 110 -15.85 23.74 -14.43
CA SER A 110 -14.43 24.09 -14.61
C SER A 110 -13.52 22.85 -14.63
N SER A 111 -13.89 21.81 -13.88
CA SER A 111 -13.24 20.50 -13.86
C SER A 111 -13.45 19.73 -15.17
N GLU A 112 -14.61 19.83 -15.81
CA GLU A 112 -14.88 19.19 -17.12
C GLU A 112 -14.03 19.82 -18.24
N ALA A 113 -13.84 21.14 -18.23
CA ALA A 113 -12.96 21.82 -19.20
C ALA A 113 -11.47 21.46 -19.01
N THR A 114 -11.02 21.32 -17.76
CA THR A 114 -9.65 20.85 -17.44
C THR A 114 -9.46 19.35 -17.69
N GLU A 115 -10.53 18.55 -17.59
CA GLU A 115 -10.51 17.13 -17.94
C GLU A 115 -10.43 16.93 -19.47
N MET A 116 -11.21 17.71 -20.22
CA MET A 116 -11.19 17.69 -21.69
C MET A 116 -9.79 18.05 -22.22
N THR A 117 -9.16 19.08 -21.65
CA THR A 117 -7.78 19.45 -22.00
C THR A 117 -6.73 18.40 -21.58
N LEU A 118 -6.94 17.69 -20.46
CA LEU A 118 -6.07 16.59 -20.06
C LEU A 118 -6.21 15.36 -20.98
N TYR A 119 -7.44 14.98 -21.33
CA TYR A 119 -7.70 13.88 -22.27
C TYR A 119 -7.14 14.19 -23.66
N ASP A 120 -7.33 15.42 -24.16
CA ASP A 120 -6.74 15.87 -25.42
C ASP A 120 -5.21 15.80 -25.38
N SER A 121 -4.58 16.16 -24.25
CA SER A 121 -3.14 16.00 -24.09
C SER A 121 -2.70 14.53 -24.13
N ILE A 122 -3.44 13.62 -23.50
CA ILE A 122 -3.16 12.16 -23.55
C ILE A 122 -3.32 11.65 -24.98
N LYS A 123 -4.37 12.06 -25.67
CA LYS A 123 -4.65 11.70 -27.06
C LYS A 123 -3.55 12.17 -27.99
N ASN A 124 -3.08 13.40 -27.84
CA ASN A 124 -1.98 13.95 -28.63
C ASN A 124 -0.67 13.18 -28.41
N LEU A 125 -0.31 12.89 -27.15
CA LEU A 125 0.87 12.06 -26.85
C LEU A 125 0.73 10.67 -27.46
N SER A 126 -0.44 10.04 -27.32
CA SER A 126 -0.71 8.72 -27.89
C SER A 126 -0.55 8.72 -29.42
N SER A 127 -1.06 9.75 -30.11
CA SER A 127 -0.89 9.88 -31.57
C SER A 127 0.59 9.97 -31.96
N LEU A 128 1.36 10.82 -31.26
CA LEU A 128 2.80 10.99 -31.52
C LEU A 128 3.58 9.69 -31.32
N ILE A 129 3.28 8.96 -30.25
CA ILE A 129 3.92 7.68 -29.94
C ILE A 129 3.62 6.66 -31.04
N ILE A 130 2.35 6.50 -31.42
CA ILE A 130 1.92 5.55 -32.45
C ILE A 130 2.57 5.88 -33.80
N ALA A 131 2.56 7.16 -34.17
CA ALA A 131 3.14 7.59 -35.43
C ALA A 131 4.65 7.29 -35.49
N ASN A 132 5.39 7.55 -34.41
CA ASN A 132 6.82 7.23 -34.34
C ASN A 132 7.11 5.72 -34.39
N LEU A 133 6.33 4.92 -33.65
CA LEU A 133 6.43 3.46 -33.68
C LEU A 133 6.23 2.89 -35.09
N ILE A 134 5.30 3.46 -35.87
CA ILE A 134 5.00 2.99 -37.22
C ILE A 134 6.01 3.50 -38.25
N MET A 135 6.35 4.79 -38.19
CA MET A 135 7.05 5.48 -39.27
C MET A 135 8.58 5.50 -39.12
N TYR A 136 9.10 5.51 -37.88
CA TYR A 136 10.51 5.84 -37.63
C TYR A 136 11.26 4.79 -36.80
N CYS A 137 10.59 4.00 -35.96
CA CYS A 137 11.27 2.96 -35.17
C CYS A 137 11.74 1.77 -36.01
N THR A 138 12.82 1.12 -35.56
CA THR A 138 13.24 -0.18 -36.09
C THR A 138 12.32 -1.31 -35.62
N ALA A 139 12.44 -2.51 -36.19
CA ALA A 139 11.69 -3.68 -35.73
C ALA A 139 12.09 -4.07 -34.29
N GLU A 140 13.37 -3.91 -33.94
CA GLU A 140 13.89 -4.14 -32.60
C GLU A 140 13.33 -3.14 -31.59
N ASP A 141 13.37 -1.84 -31.89
CA ASP A 141 12.83 -0.79 -31.01
C ASP A 141 11.33 -0.97 -30.76
N ARG A 142 10.55 -1.28 -31.82
CA ARG A 142 9.13 -1.60 -31.66
C ARG A 142 8.92 -2.77 -30.69
N SER A 143 9.72 -3.82 -30.83
CA SER A 143 9.62 -5.01 -29.98
C SER A 143 9.99 -4.71 -28.52
N LYS A 144 11.06 -3.93 -28.30
CA LYS A 144 11.48 -3.43 -26.98
C LYS A 144 10.39 -2.58 -26.34
N PHE A 145 9.87 -1.59 -27.07
CA PHE A 145 8.82 -0.70 -26.59
C PHE A 145 7.55 -1.47 -26.19
N ILE A 146 7.10 -2.37 -27.08
CA ILE A 146 5.92 -3.18 -26.85
C ILE A 146 6.11 -4.10 -25.63
N SER A 147 7.26 -4.74 -25.50
CA SER A 147 7.57 -5.58 -24.34
C SER A 147 7.52 -4.79 -23.03
N ARG A 148 8.11 -3.58 -23.03
CA ARG A 148 8.14 -2.66 -21.88
C ARG A 148 6.76 -2.19 -21.46
N TYR A 149 5.88 -1.83 -22.42
CA TYR A 149 4.61 -1.16 -22.12
C TYR A 149 3.34 -1.98 -22.42
N LYS A 150 3.43 -3.29 -22.72
CA LYS A 150 2.27 -4.14 -23.05
C LYS A 150 1.13 -4.11 -22.02
N ASN A 151 1.45 -3.98 -20.73
CA ASN A 151 0.45 -3.96 -19.66
C ASN A 151 -0.23 -2.60 -19.50
N SER A 152 0.33 -1.54 -20.09
CA SER A 152 -0.20 -0.18 -20.04
C SER A 152 -1.31 0.08 -21.07
N ILE A 153 -1.76 -0.94 -21.80
CA ILE A 153 -2.77 -0.82 -22.86
C ILE A 153 -4.09 -0.21 -22.35
N LYS A 154 -4.43 -0.42 -21.07
CA LYS A 154 -5.63 0.16 -20.43
C LYS A 154 -5.54 1.66 -20.20
N LYS A 155 -4.34 2.25 -20.30
CA LYS A 155 -4.08 3.69 -20.14
C LYS A 155 -4.08 4.44 -21.48
N ILE A 156 -4.23 3.71 -22.59
CA ILE A 156 -4.26 4.26 -23.95
C ILE A 156 -5.68 4.75 -24.26
N PRO A 157 -5.85 5.90 -24.94
CA PRO A 157 -7.15 6.36 -25.44
C PRO A 157 -7.88 5.27 -26.21
N VAL A 158 -9.17 5.11 -25.96
CA VAL A 158 -9.99 3.99 -26.47
C VAL A 158 -9.95 3.91 -28.00
N GLU A 159 -9.90 5.06 -28.66
CA GLU A 159 -9.80 5.21 -30.11
C GLU A 159 -8.50 4.59 -30.65
N HIS A 160 -7.41 4.73 -29.90
CA HIS A 160 -6.07 4.31 -30.32
C HIS A 160 -5.74 2.86 -29.92
N VAL A 161 -6.50 2.26 -29.00
CA VAL A 161 -6.30 0.88 -28.54
C VAL A 161 -6.28 -0.12 -29.70
N GLY A 162 -7.15 0.07 -30.71
CA GLY A 162 -7.19 -0.80 -31.89
C GLY A 162 -5.87 -0.78 -32.68
N ILE A 163 -5.27 0.40 -32.84
CA ILE A 163 -3.98 0.56 -33.54
C ILE A 163 -2.86 -0.11 -32.73
N PHE A 164 -2.83 0.10 -31.41
CA PHE A 164 -1.83 -0.51 -30.54
C PHE A 164 -1.94 -2.04 -30.49
N LYS A 165 -3.15 -2.60 -30.47
CA LYS A 165 -3.37 -4.05 -30.55
C LYS A 165 -2.93 -4.62 -31.90
N ALA A 166 -3.22 -3.92 -32.99
CA ALA A 166 -2.72 -4.30 -34.30
C ALA A 166 -1.20 -4.28 -34.33
N LEU A 167 -0.57 -3.24 -33.77
CA LEU A 167 0.89 -3.09 -33.71
C LEU A 167 1.50 -4.29 -32.95
N TYR A 168 0.94 -4.60 -31.78
CA TYR A 168 1.32 -5.76 -30.97
C TYR A 168 1.25 -7.07 -31.74
N GLU A 169 0.10 -7.36 -32.37
CA GLU A 169 -0.09 -8.59 -33.13
C GLU A 169 0.88 -8.67 -34.31
N HIS A 170 1.04 -7.57 -35.05
CA HIS A 170 1.90 -7.51 -36.21
C HIS A 170 3.37 -7.75 -35.84
N THR A 171 3.87 -7.10 -34.79
CA THR A 171 5.25 -7.32 -34.29
C THR A 171 5.51 -8.72 -33.76
N LYS A 172 4.46 -9.42 -33.30
CA LYS A 172 4.58 -10.81 -32.84
C LYS A 172 4.63 -11.79 -34.01
N THR A 173 3.97 -11.46 -35.11
CA THR A 173 3.74 -12.37 -36.24
C THR A 173 4.77 -12.19 -37.36
N HIS A 174 5.37 -11.00 -37.49
CA HIS A 174 6.29 -10.67 -38.57
C HIS A 174 7.64 -10.20 -38.02
N SER A 175 8.72 -10.81 -38.50
CA SER A 175 10.10 -10.46 -38.13
C SER A 175 10.54 -9.10 -38.68
N ILE A 176 9.88 -8.62 -39.74
CA ILE A 176 10.14 -7.35 -40.40
C ILE A 176 8.82 -6.57 -40.43
N PHE A 177 8.89 -5.26 -40.19
CA PHE A 177 7.70 -4.40 -40.23
C PHE A 177 7.47 -3.87 -41.64
N VAL A 178 6.36 -4.27 -42.26
CA VAL A 178 5.97 -3.81 -43.59
C VAL A 178 4.63 -3.08 -43.50
N LEU A 179 4.62 -1.78 -43.83
CA LEU A 179 3.43 -0.92 -43.68
C LEU A 179 2.19 -1.46 -44.43
N LYS A 180 2.38 -2.05 -45.61
CA LYS A 180 1.30 -2.64 -46.42
C LYS A 180 0.64 -3.84 -45.73
N GLU A 181 1.43 -4.68 -45.07
CA GLU A 181 0.96 -5.85 -44.31
C GLU A 181 0.33 -5.40 -42.99
N PHE A 182 0.93 -4.40 -42.33
CA PHE A 182 0.37 -3.80 -41.13
C PHE A 182 -1.04 -3.24 -41.36
N ARG A 183 -1.29 -2.62 -42.52
CA ARG A 183 -2.65 -2.17 -42.89
C ARG A 183 -3.67 -3.31 -42.95
N GLN A 184 -3.27 -4.51 -43.34
CA GLN A 184 -4.16 -5.68 -43.30
C GLN A 184 -4.46 -6.09 -41.85
N THR A 185 -3.46 -6.02 -40.96
CA THR A 185 -3.66 -6.26 -39.52
C THR A 185 -4.60 -5.23 -38.90
N LEU A 186 -4.55 -3.96 -39.31
CA LEU A 186 -5.48 -2.92 -38.82
C LEU A 186 -6.95 -3.23 -39.13
N HIS A 187 -7.25 -3.78 -40.31
CA HIS A 187 -8.62 -4.20 -40.66
C HIS A 187 -9.15 -5.29 -39.72
N LYS A 188 -8.30 -6.21 -39.25
CA LYS A 188 -8.68 -7.25 -38.27
C LYS A 188 -9.16 -6.66 -36.94
N PHE A 189 -8.65 -5.49 -36.56
CA PHE A 189 -9.01 -4.79 -35.33
C PHE A 189 -10.08 -3.71 -35.53
N ASN A 190 -10.75 -3.67 -36.69
CA ASN A 190 -11.77 -2.66 -37.03
C ASN A 190 -11.29 -1.21 -36.88
N VAL A 191 -10.02 -0.94 -37.17
CA VAL A 191 -9.48 0.43 -37.11
C VAL A 191 -9.90 1.19 -38.39
N PRO A 192 -10.57 2.36 -38.27
CA PRO A 192 -10.92 3.16 -39.44
C PRO A 192 -9.68 3.75 -40.14
N ASP A 193 -9.65 3.73 -41.47
CA ASP A 193 -8.55 4.30 -42.27
C ASP A 193 -8.34 5.79 -42.02
N GLU A 194 -9.42 6.54 -41.76
CA GLU A 194 -9.35 7.97 -41.45
C GLU A 194 -8.62 8.22 -40.13
N LEU A 195 -8.89 7.40 -39.10
CA LEU A 195 -8.20 7.48 -37.81
C LEU A 195 -6.71 7.17 -37.98
N PHE A 196 -6.38 6.11 -38.72
CA PHE A 196 -5.00 5.75 -39.00
C PHE A 196 -4.24 6.89 -39.70
N LYS A 197 -4.86 7.51 -40.71
CA LYS A 197 -4.28 8.67 -41.42
C LYS A 197 -4.11 9.86 -40.49
N ALA A 198 -5.10 10.16 -39.65
CA ALA A 198 -5.04 11.28 -38.71
C ALA A 198 -3.92 11.11 -37.66
N VAL A 199 -3.70 9.88 -37.17
CA VAL A 199 -2.63 9.58 -36.21
C VAL A 199 -1.25 9.65 -36.86
N THR A 200 -1.10 9.17 -38.09
CA THR A 200 0.20 9.10 -38.78
C THR A 200 0.62 10.39 -39.49
N SER A 201 -0.30 11.34 -39.71
CA SER A 201 -0.02 12.59 -40.46
C SER A 201 0.78 13.64 -39.68
N ALA A 202 0.89 13.52 -38.35
CA ALA A 202 1.39 14.58 -37.49
C ALA A 202 2.57 14.11 -36.61
N SER A 203 3.71 13.73 -37.20
CA SER A 203 4.89 13.38 -36.40
C SER A 203 6.21 13.81 -37.01
N SER A 204 7.05 14.39 -36.15
CA SER A 204 8.48 14.52 -36.38
C SER A 204 9.19 13.33 -35.74
N PRO A 205 10.27 12.80 -36.35
CA PRO A 205 11.04 11.71 -35.77
C PRO A 205 11.65 12.13 -34.43
N VAL A 206 11.51 11.26 -33.42
CA VAL A 206 12.15 11.43 -32.11
C VAL A 206 13.05 10.23 -31.79
N THR A 207 13.94 10.37 -30.80
CA THR A 207 14.75 9.26 -30.32
C THR A 207 13.91 8.23 -29.56
N PHE A 208 14.41 7.00 -29.44
CA PHE A 208 13.73 5.95 -28.67
C PHE A 208 13.54 6.32 -27.20
N ASP A 209 14.52 7.00 -26.59
CA ASP A 209 14.43 7.45 -25.20
C ASP A 209 13.34 8.51 -25.03
N THR A 210 13.30 9.51 -25.91
CA THR A 210 12.23 10.52 -25.92
C THR A 210 10.85 9.90 -26.13
N LEU A 211 10.75 8.85 -26.94
CA LEU A 211 9.51 8.10 -27.13
C LEU A 211 9.06 7.40 -25.83
N CYS A 212 10.01 6.80 -25.09
CA CYS A 212 9.74 6.20 -23.78
C CYS A 212 9.30 7.26 -22.75
N GLU A 213 9.98 8.41 -22.70
CA GLU A 213 9.58 9.54 -21.84
C GLU A 213 8.16 10.03 -22.14
N GLN A 214 7.80 10.16 -23.43
CA GLN A 214 6.45 10.53 -23.84
C GLN A 214 5.40 9.50 -23.40
N MET A 215 5.74 8.20 -23.45
CA MET A 215 4.87 7.13 -22.97
C MET A 215 4.68 7.21 -21.45
N GLU A 216 5.74 7.46 -20.70
CA GLU A 216 5.68 7.61 -19.24
C GLU A 216 4.86 8.83 -18.83
N GLN A 217 5.03 9.96 -19.51
CA GLN A 217 4.20 11.15 -19.32
C GLN A 217 2.71 10.87 -19.63
N MET A 218 2.44 10.11 -20.70
CA MET A 218 1.07 9.72 -21.05
C MET A 218 0.45 8.82 -19.97
N ILE A 219 1.20 7.84 -19.45
CA ILE A 219 0.75 6.92 -18.38
C ILE A 219 0.46 7.69 -17.09
N ASP A 220 1.32 8.64 -16.71
CA ASP A 220 1.09 9.52 -15.55
C ASP A 220 -0.20 10.34 -15.74
N LYS A 221 -0.36 11.04 -16.87
CA LYS A 221 -1.57 11.81 -17.18
C LYS A 221 -2.83 10.95 -17.18
N ALA A 222 -2.78 9.76 -17.78
CA ALA A 222 -3.90 8.80 -17.79
C ALA A 222 -4.25 8.30 -16.38
N SER A 223 -3.26 8.14 -15.51
CA SER A 223 -3.47 7.76 -14.12
C SER A 223 -4.11 8.89 -13.32
N ARG A 224 -3.69 10.14 -13.53
CA ARG A 224 -4.36 11.32 -12.97
C ARG A 224 -5.81 11.42 -13.40
N LEU A 225 -6.10 11.23 -14.69
CA LEU A 225 -7.47 11.23 -15.23
C LEU A 225 -8.32 10.12 -14.59
N GLN A 226 -7.77 8.93 -14.43
CA GLN A 226 -8.47 7.82 -13.77
C GLN A 226 -8.79 8.14 -12.30
N ILE A 227 -7.86 8.77 -11.57
CA ILE A 227 -8.08 9.21 -10.19
C ILE A 227 -9.15 10.29 -10.12
N ILE A 228 -9.16 11.25 -11.05
CA ILE A 228 -10.21 12.28 -11.15
C ILE A 228 -11.58 11.60 -11.31
N ASN A 229 -11.68 10.62 -12.21
CA ASN A 229 -12.93 9.89 -12.45
C ASN A 229 -13.40 9.09 -11.23
N ILE A 230 -12.50 8.39 -10.56
CA ILE A 230 -12.82 7.67 -9.31
C ILE A 230 -13.22 8.65 -8.20
N SER A 231 -12.55 9.81 -8.11
CA SER A 231 -12.88 10.84 -7.12
C SER A 231 -14.27 11.43 -7.38
N LYS A 232 -14.64 11.69 -8.63
CA LYS A 232 -16.00 12.10 -9.02
C LYS A 232 -17.03 11.02 -8.67
N ALA A 233 -16.74 9.76 -8.94
CA ALA A 233 -17.60 8.64 -8.56
C ALA A 233 -17.76 8.54 -7.03
N ASN A 234 -16.69 8.77 -6.27
CA ASN A 234 -16.71 8.81 -4.81
C ASN A 234 -17.56 9.97 -4.27
N ILE A 235 -17.43 11.17 -4.85
CA ILE A 235 -18.27 12.33 -4.48
C ILE A 235 -19.75 12.01 -4.75
N LYS A 236 -20.06 11.42 -5.90
CA LYS A 236 -21.43 11.00 -6.22
C LYS A 236 -21.94 9.92 -5.26
N ALA A 237 -21.14 8.90 -4.97
CA ALA A 237 -21.47 7.86 -4.01
C ALA A 237 -21.65 8.40 -2.59
N ALA A 238 -20.90 9.43 -2.20
CA ALA A 238 -21.07 10.11 -0.91
C ALA A 238 -22.39 10.88 -0.81
N LEU A 239 -22.92 11.37 -1.95
CA LEU A 239 -24.18 12.11 -2.01
C LEU A 239 -25.41 11.18 -2.13
N GLU A 240 -25.30 10.06 -2.85
CA GLU A 240 -26.44 9.22 -3.27
C GLU A 240 -26.37 7.76 -2.76
N GLY A 241 -25.22 7.30 -2.25
CA GLY A 241 -24.93 5.88 -2.02
C GLY A 241 -24.65 5.51 -0.55
N SER A 242 -24.12 4.30 -0.35
CA SER A 242 -23.77 3.77 0.97
C SER A 242 -22.27 3.92 1.26
N ALA A 243 -21.90 3.93 2.54
CA ALA A 243 -20.48 3.99 2.96
C ALA A 243 -19.63 2.81 2.44
N SER A 244 -20.27 1.68 2.10
CA SER A 244 -19.59 0.52 1.52
C SER A 244 -19.11 0.79 0.09
N ASP A 245 -19.92 1.47 -0.72
CA ASP A 245 -19.62 1.75 -2.13
C ASP A 245 -18.40 2.69 -2.27
N MET A 246 -18.27 3.63 -1.33
CA MET A 246 -17.11 4.52 -1.25
C MET A 246 -15.81 3.76 -0.91
N LYS A 247 -15.88 2.70 -0.09
CA LYS A 247 -14.71 1.90 0.28
C LYS A 247 -14.13 1.18 -0.94
N ASP A 248 -14.98 0.60 -1.77
CA ASP A 248 -14.54 -0.12 -2.97
C ASP A 248 -13.93 0.81 -4.02
N LEU A 249 -14.55 1.96 -4.27
CA LEU A 249 -14.02 2.99 -5.17
C LEU A 249 -12.68 3.57 -4.66
N THR A 250 -12.56 3.79 -3.34
CA THR A 250 -11.30 4.28 -2.74
C THR A 250 -10.18 3.25 -2.86
N ASN A 251 -10.48 1.96 -2.64
CA ASN A 251 -9.53 0.87 -2.87
C ASN A 251 -9.11 0.80 -4.35
N GLN A 252 -10.04 1.03 -5.28
CA GLN A 252 -9.74 1.09 -6.70
C GLN A 252 -8.79 2.26 -7.04
N ALA A 253 -8.97 3.44 -6.43
CA ALA A 253 -8.04 4.57 -6.58
C ALA A 253 -6.64 4.23 -6.06
N MET A 254 -6.54 3.60 -4.89
CA MET A 254 -5.25 3.15 -4.35
C MET A 254 -4.55 2.15 -5.28
N MET A 255 -5.29 1.19 -5.86
CA MET A 255 -4.74 0.25 -6.85
C MET A 255 -4.25 0.97 -8.12
N CYS A 256 -4.90 2.06 -8.54
CA CYS A 256 -4.47 2.85 -9.69
C CYS A 256 -3.18 3.62 -9.43
N LEU A 257 -2.94 4.04 -8.18
CA LEU A 257 -1.69 4.66 -7.74
C LEU A 257 -0.57 3.62 -7.52
N GLY A 258 -0.91 2.46 -6.96
CA GLY A 258 0.03 1.37 -6.67
C GLY A 258 0.43 0.53 -7.89
N SER A 259 -0.19 0.71 -9.06
CA SER A 259 0.15 -0.05 -10.27
C SER A 259 1.35 0.49 -11.05
N ASN A 260 1.98 1.59 -10.61
CA ASN A 260 3.17 2.15 -11.26
C ASN A 260 4.53 1.61 -10.75
N THR A 261 4.56 0.52 -9.99
CA THR A 261 5.82 -0.16 -9.63
C THR A 261 5.85 -1.64 -10.03
N GLY A 262 4.81 -2.13 -10.72
CA GLY A 262 4.57 -3.55 -10.96
C GLY A 262 5.11 -4.16 -12.25
N LEU A 263 5.98 -3.47 -12.99
CA LEU A 263 6.76 -4.09 -14.07
C LEU A 263 8.23 -4.02 -13.69
N LYS A 264 8.79 -5.18 -13.35
CA LYS A 264 10.24 -5.38 -13.33
C LYS A 264 10.78 -4.87 -14.66
N GLU A 265 11.56 -3.81 -14.63
CA GLU A 265 12.42 -3.44 -15.74
C GLU A 265 13.12 -4.71 -16.25
N LEU A 266 13.08 -4.93 -17.56
CA LEU A 266 13.94 -5.94 -18.17
C LEU A 266 15.36 -5.45 -17.95
N LYS A 267 15.98 -5.91 -16.86
CA LYS A 267 17.36 -5.58 -16.54
C LYS A 267 18.25 -6.19 -17.62
N GLU A 268 19.06 -5.37 -18.26
CA GLU A 268 20.08 -5.86 -19.18
C GLU A 268 21.12 -6.71 -18.44
N ARG A 269 21.88 -7.54 -19.16
CA ARG A 269 22.86 -8.46 -18.57
C ARG A 269 23.78 -7.76 -17.57
N ASP A 270 24.27 -6.57 -17.93
CA ASP A 270 25.19 -5.81 -17.08
C ASP A 270 24.52 -5.23 -15.83
N GLU A 271 23.24 -4.86 -15.91
CA GLU A 271 22.46 -4.42 -14.75
C GLU A 271 22.13 -5.58 -13.81
N VAL A 272 21.92 -6.78 -14.34
CA VAL A 272 21.76 -8.00 -13.53
C VAL A 272 23.08 -8.32 -12.81
N LEU A 273 24.22 -8.23 -13.49
CA LEU A 273 25.54 -8.45 -12.88
C LEU A 273 25.84 -7.41 -11.79
N LYS A 274 25.55 -6.12 -12.05
CA LYS A 274 25.67 -5.06 -11.03
C LYS A 274 24.75 -5.30 -9.85
N SER A 275 23.49 -5.70 -10.09
CA SER A 275 22.53 -6.03 -9.04
C SER A 275 22.99 -7.23 -8.21
N CYS A 276 23.58 -8.25 -8.86
CA CYS A 276 24.13 -9.43 -8.20
C CYS A 276 25.31 -9.04 -7.29
N ASN A 277 26.26 -8.27 -7.81
CA ASN A 277 27.42 -7.81 -7.04
C ASN A 277 27.00 -6.95 -5.85
N SER A 278 26.04 -6.04 -6.04
CA SER A 278 25.47 -5.25 -4.94
C SER A 278 24.83 -6.15 -3.89
N ALA A 279 23.95 -7.07 -4.29
CA ALA A 279 23.26 -7.94 -3.36
C ALA A 279 24.19 -8.88 -2.57
N LEU A 280 25.30 -9.33 -3.19
CA LEU A 280 26.31 -10.14 -2.50
C LEU A 280 27.15 -9.31 -1.53
N ASN A 281 27.53 -8.09 -1.93
CA ASN A 281 28.21 -7.15 -1.03
C ASN A 281 27.33 -6.81 0.18
N ASP A 282 26.04 -6.57 -0.04
CA ASP A 282 25.06 -6.29 1.01
C ASP A 282 24.95 -7.44 2.03
N ILE A 283 25.04 -8.70 1.59
CA ILE A 283 24.99 -9.86 2.49
C ILE A 283 26.32 -10.05 3.24
N SER A 284 27.44 -9.59 2.67
CA SER A 284 28.77 -9.69 3.28
C SER A 284 29.03 -8.65 4.38
N ASP A 285 28.34 -7.51 4.32
CA ASP A 285 28.41 -6.46 5.33
C ASP A 285 27.53 -6.83 6.55
N PRO A 286 28.10 -6.95 7.77
CA PRO A 286 27.34 -7.30 8.96
C PRO A 286 26.20 -6.34 9.31
N ASP A 287 26.36 -5.04 9.06
CA ASP A 287 25.36 -4.03 9.39
C ASP A 287 24.17 -4.12 8.42
N VAL A 288 24.47 -4.31 7.13
CA VAL A 288 23.45 -4.52 6.10
C VAL A 288 22.76 -5.86 6.31
N PHE A 289 23.48 -6.92 6.65
CA PHE A 289 22.91 -8.22 6.99
C PHE A 289 21.96 -8.11 8.18
N ASN A 290 22.35 -7.44 9.27
CA ASN A 290 21.52 -7.24 10.46
C ASN A 290 20.32 -6.32 10.21
N HIS A 291 20.38 -5.47 9.19
CA HIS A 291 19.25 -4.69 8.72
C HIS A 291 18.27 -5.58 7.92
N LEU A 292 18.81 -6.36 6.97
CA LEU A 292 18.07 -7.22 6.06
C LEU A 292 17.42 -8.41 6.74
N TYR A 293 18.10 -9.03 7.72
CA TYR A 293 17.65 -10.19 8.47
C TYR A 293 17.42 -9.83 9.94
N ILE A 294 16.17 -9.93 10.37
CA ILE A 294 15.76 -9.74 11.75
C ILE A 294 15.90 -11.07 12.48
N SER A 295 16.87 -11.18 13.40
CA SER A 295 17.09 -12.36 14.23
C SER A 295 15.79 -12.88 14.86
N THR A 296 15.58 -14.20 14.86
CA THR A 296 14.50 -14.82 15.64
C THR A 296 14.75 -14.71 17.15
N GLY A 297 15.99 -14.37 17.53
CA GLY A 297 16.48 -14.34 18.90
C GLY A 297 16.86 -15.71 19.46
N TYR A 298 16.76 -16.77 18.65
CA TYR A 298 17.28 -18.09 18.96
C TYR A 298 18.48 -18.35 18.08
N GLN A 299 19.68 -18.22 18.65
CA GLN A 299 20.93 -18.36 17.89
C GLN A 299 21.01 -19.68 17.10
N SER A 300 20.57 -20.79 17.68
CA SER A 300 20.57 -22.09 16.98
C SER A 300 19.61 -22.13 15.78
N ILE A 301 18.49 -21.41 15.83
CA ILE A 301 17.57 -21.26 14.70
C ILE A 301 18.18 -20.30 13.66
N ASP A 302 18.68 -19.14 14.09
CA ASP A 302 19.28 -18.13 13.20
C ASP A 302 20.51 -18.67 12.47
N ASN A 303 21.31 -19.54 13.10
CA ASN A 303 22.43 -20.22 12.43
C ASN A 303 21.99 -21.11 11.26
N GLN A 304 20.71 -21.50 11.21
CA GLN A 304 20.18 -22.34 10.14
C GLN A 304 19.36 -21.52 9.14
N VAL A 305 18.59 -20.53 9.58
CA VAL A 305 17.63 -19.81 8.71
C VAL A 305 17.90 -18.31 8.59
N TYR A 306 18.95 -17.80 9.23
CA TYR A 306 19.40 -16.39 9.26
C TYR A 306 18.45 -15.39 9.94
N GLY A 307 17.21 -15.79 10.23
CA GLY A 307 16.19 -14.94 10.85
C GLY A 307 15.02 -14.68 9.90
N TYR A 308 14.28 -13.59 10.15
CA TYR A 308 13.20 -13.10 9.31
C TYR A 308 13.71 -12.04 8.35
N ARG A 309 13.62 -12.28 7.04
CA ARG A 309 14.10 -11.33 6.04
C ARG A 309 13.10 -10.19 5.81
N ARG A 310 13.59 -8.94 5.73
CA ARG A 310 12.81 -7.78 5.28
C ARG A 310 12.28 -7.98 3.86
N GLY A 311 11.11 -7.42 3.57
CA GLY A 311 10.47 -7.61 2.26
C GLY A 311 9.75 -8.95 2.11
N GLU A 312 9.76 -9.81 3.13
CA GLU A 312 9.24 -11.16 3.04
C GLU A 312 8.36 -11.57 4.24
N VAL A 313 7.57 -12.62 3.99
CA VAL A 313 6.66 -13.20 4.99
C VAL A 313 7.18 -14.56 5.43
N SER A 314 7.30 -14.72 6.74
CA SER A 314 7.60 -15.95 7.45
C SER A 314 6.36 -16.45 8.19
N ILE A 315 6.17 -17.76 8.31
CA ILE A 315 5.06 -18.34 9.07
C ILE A 315 5.56 -19.22 10.21
N LEU A 316 4.85 -19.18 11.33
CA LEU A 316 4.92 -20.16 12.39
C LEU A 316 3.58 -20.87 12.54
N ALA A 317 3.57 -22.17 12.30
CA ALA A 317 2.40 -23.02 12.44
C ALA A 317 2.48 -23.89 13.70
N ALA A 318 1.39 -23.98 14.46
CA ALA A 318 1.29 -24.91 15.58
C ALA A 318 -0.17 -25.34 15.85
N HIS A 319 -0.37 -26.44 16.56
CA HIS A 319 -1.69 -26.77 17.11
C HIS A 319 -2.05 -25.88 18.31
N THR A 320 -3.34 -25.79 18.62
CA THR A 320 -3.85 -25.09 19.81
C THR A 320 -3.18 -25.62 21.08
N GLY A 321 -2.80 -24.73 21.99
CA GLY A 321 -2.17 -25.08 23.27
C GLY A 321 -0.67 -25.38 23.20
N VAL A 322 -0.08 -25.55 22.01
CA VAL A 322 1.36 -25.84 21.88
C VAL A 322 2.23 -24.65 22.29
N GLY A 323 1.78 -23.41 22.05
CA GLY A 323 2.49 -22.18 22.46
C GLY A 323 2.79 -21.19 21.35
N LYS A 324 2.05 -21.24 20.23
CA LYS A 324 2.19 -20.32 19.08
C LYS A 324 2.32 -18.84 19.47
N THR A 325 1.37 -18.31 20.24
CA THR A 325 1.38 -16.92 20.72
C THR A 325 2.58 -16.62 21.61
N TYR A 326 2.98 -17.56 22.48
CA TYR A 326 4.16 -17.38 23.32
C TYR A 326 5.43 -17.23 22.50
N PHE A 327 5.58 -18.03 21.44
CA PHE A 327 6.71 -17.91 20.52
C PHE A 327 6.70 -16.57 19.77
N GLY A 328 5.53 -16.11 19.30
CA GLY A 328 5.40 -14.80 18.65
C GLY A 328 5.78 -13.65 19.60
N ILE A 329 5.30 -13.69 20.85
CA ILE A 329 5.65 -12.71 21.90
C ILE A 329 7.16 -12.71 22.15
N GLU A 330 7.76 -13.90 22.24
CA GLU A 330 9.19 -14.06 22.45
C GLU A 330 10.03 -13.54 21.27
N SER A 331 9.58 -13.76 20.04
CA SER A 331 10.23 -13.21 18.85
C SER A 331 10.20 -11.68 18.87
N ALA A 332 9.06 -11.09 19.24
CA ALA A 332 8.93 -9.65 19.41
C ALA A 332 9.85 -9.11 20.52
N LEU A 333 9.83 -9.73 21.71
CA LEU A 333 10.68 -9.33 22.85
C LEU A 333 12.17 -9.35 22.49
N ARG A 334 12.63 -10.42 21.82
CA ARG A 334 14.04 -10.55 21.44
C ARG A 334 14.42 -9.58 20.32
N ALA A 335 13.52 -9.27 19.39
CA ALA A 335 13.77 -8.22 18.41
C ALA A 335 13.93 -6.85 19.07
N ILE A 336 13.08 -6.51 20.05
CA ILE A 336 13.18 -5.25 20.81
C ILE A 336 14.47 -5.19 21.63
N ASP A 337 14.88 -6.30 22.23
CA ASP A 337 16.16 -6.40 22.95
C ASP A 337 17.37 -6.15 22.02
N ASN A 338 17.21 -6.38 20.71
CA ASN A 338 18.17 -6.02 19.66
C ASN A 338 17.86 -4.66 19.00
N ASN A 339 17.16 -3.77 19.71
CA ASN A 339 16.81 -2.41 19.28
C ASN A 339 16.01 -2.34 17.97
N LYS A 340 15.17 -3.34 17.70
CA LYS A 340 14.27 -3.36 16.53
C LYS A 340 12.88 -2.87 16.90
N ARG A 341 12.23 -2.15 15.99
CA ARG A 341 10.85 -1.66 16.14
C ARG A 341 9.85 -2.69 15.64
N VAL A 342 8.94 -3.08 16.52
CA VAL A 342 8.01 -4.19 16.34
C VAL A 342 6.57 -3.74 16.45
N LEU A 343 5.74 -4.15 15.49
CA LEU A 343 4.29 -4.08 15.58
C LEU A 343 3.73 -5.49 15.85
N PHE A 344 2.92 -5.63 16.89
CA PHE A 344 2.27 -6.89 17.24
C PHE A 344 0.76 -6.77 17.08
N PHE A 345 0.21 -7.42 16.06
CA PHE A 345 -1.22 -7.49 15.82
C PHE A 345 -1.83 -8.73 16.47
N THR A 346 -2.89 -8.53 17.24
CA THR A 346 -3.65 -9.62 17.85
C THR A 346 -5.13 -9.52 17.49
N ALA A 347 -5.64 -10.55 16.82
CA ALA A 347 -7.03 -10.66 16.40
C ALA A 347 -7.82 -11.66 17.27
N GLU A 348 -7.14 -12.65 17.86
CA GLU A 348 -7.76 -13.65 18.74
C GLU A 348 -7.93 -13.15 20.17
N MET A 349 -6.96 -12.40 20.65
CA MET A 349 -6.81 -12.08 22.07
C MET A 349 -6.94 -10.60 22.34
N SER A 350 -7.35 -10.25 23.57
CA SER A 350 -7.29 -8.86 24.00
C SER A 350 -5.84 -8.41 24.16
N VAL A 351 -5.60 -7.11 23.95
CA VAL A 351 -4.30 -6.48 24.23
C VAL A 351 -3.84 -6.77 25.65
N ASP A 352 -4.75 -6.71 26.64
CA ASP A 352 -4.44 -7.01 28.04
C ASP A 352 -3.92 -8.42 28.25
N SER A 353 -4.48 -9.41 27.54
CA SER A 353 -4.04 -10.79 27.64
C SER A 353 -2.65 -11.01 27.03
N ILE A 354 -2.34 -10.29 25.94
CA ILE A 354 -0.99 -10.29 25.36
C ILE A 354 0.00 -9.57 26.30
N ALA A 355 -0.38 -8.42 26.88
CA ALA A 355 0.44 -7.67 27.82
C ALA A 355 0.75 -8.49 29.09
N GLN A 356 -0.23 -9.22 29.62
CA GLN A 356 -0.01 -10.14 30.75
C GLN A 356 1.03 -11.22 30.40
N ARG A 357 0.95 -11.82 29.21
CA ARG A 357 1.90 -12.85 28.78
C ARG A 357 3.29 -12.26 28.48
N LEU A 358 3.34 -11.06 27.91
CA LEU A 358 4.57 -10.31 27.70
C LEU A 358 5.32 -10.15 29.04
N PHE A 359 4.62 -9.73 30.09
CA PHE A 359 5.15 -9.64 31.44
C PHE A 359 5.63 -11.00 31.97
N MET A 360 4.80 -12.04 31.86
CA MET A 360 5.14 -13.39 32.33
C MET A 360 6.39 -13.95 31.66
N VAL A 361 6.50 -13.81 30.34
CA VAL A 361 7.66 -14.25 29.56
C VAL A 361 8.92 -13.48 29.95
N LYS A 362 8.85 -12.14 29.96
CA LYS A 362 10.01 -11.28 30.23
C LYS A 362 10.53 -11.46 31.66
N MET A 363 9.63 -11.51 32.63
CA MET A 363 9.98 -11.61 34.06
C MET A 363 10.06 -13.05 34.57
N LYS A 364 9.80 -14.05 33.72
CA LYS A 364 9.77 -15.49 34.07
C LYS A 364 8.83 -15.80 35.24
N VAL A 365 7.69 -15.10 35.29
CA VAL A 365 6.64 -15.27 36.32
C VAL A 365 5.51 -16.12 35.77
N THR A 366 4.99 -17.06 36.57
CA THR A 366 3.79 -17.85 36.21
C THR A 366 2.52 -17.26 36.81
N GLU A 367 1.38 -17.52 36.18
CA GLU A 367 0.07 -17.21 36.75
C GLU A 367 -0.15 -17.90 38.12
N LYS A 368 0.36 -19.12 38.27
CA LYS A 368 0.32 -19.87 39.53
C LYS A 368 1.06 -19.11 40.64
N MET A 369 2.27 -18.63 40.38
CA MET A 369 3.04 -17.83 41.35
C MET A 369 2.29 -16.56 41.76
N VAL A 370 1.64 -15.87 40.81
CA VAL A 370 0.86 -14.66 41.13
C VAL A 370 -0.35 -15.00 42.01
N LYS A 371 -1.03 -16.13 41.74
CA LYS A 371 -2.16 -16.59 42.56
C LYS A 371 -1.74 -17.02 43.96
N GLU A 372 -0.60 -17.68 44.10
CA GLU A 372 -0.12 -18.23 45.38
C GLU A 372 0.61 -17.20 46.25
N HIS A 373 1.34 -16.27 45.63
CA HIS A 373 2.22 -15.33 46.33
C HIS A 373 1.82 -13.86 46.16
N GLY A 374 0.72 -13.59 45.45
CA GLY A 374 0.26 -12.23 45.17
C GLY A 374 1.00 -11.56 44.02
N PHE A 375 0.64 -10.31 43.75
CA PHE A 375 1.18 -9.54 42.63
C PHE A 375 2.67 -9.19 42.85
N PRO A 376 3.58 -9.55 41.93
CA PRO A 376 5.02 -9.33 42.11
C PRO A 376 5.41 -7.88 41.78
N HIS A 377 5.11 -6.96 42.70
CA HIS A 377 5.34 -5.51 42.51
C HIS A 377 6.77 -5.15 42.08
N LYS A 378 7.78 -5.82 42.63
CA LYS A 378 9.19 -5.59 42.25
C LYS A 378 9.44 -5.93 40.78
N ALA A 379 9.02 -7.12 40.34
CA ALA A 379 9.16 -7.54 38.95
C ALA A 379 8.35 -6.66 38.00
N PHE A 380 7.16 -6.20 38.44
CA PHE A 380 6.37 -5.27 37.65
C PHE A 380 7.06 -3.92 37.45
N ASN A 381 7.70 -3.38 38.49
CA ASN A 381 8.47 -2.14 38.38
C ASN A 381 9.69 -2.31 37.47
N GLU A 382 10.40 -3.44 37.55
CA GLU A 382 11.50 -3.77 36.64
C GLU A 382 11.02 -3.88 35.18
N PHE A 383 9.90 -4.56 34.95
CA PHE A 383 9.27 -4.65 33.63
C PHE A 383 8.87 -3.27 33.09
N LYS A 384 8.24 -2.44 33.93
CA LYS A 384 7.84 -1.08 33.56
C LYS A 384 9.05 -0.25 33.13
N GLN A 385 10.14 -0.28 33.89
CA GLN A 385 11.37 0.42 33.52
C GLN A 385 11.93 -0.08 32.18
N ALA A 386 11.98 -1.39 31.97
CA ALA A 386 12.45 -1.97 30.72
C ALA A 386 11.56 -1.57 29.53
N TYR A 387 10.24 -1.50 29.74
CA TYR A 387 9.27 -1.12 28.70
C TYR A 387 9.31 0.38 28.39
N ASP A 388 9.36 1.24 29.41
CA ASP A 388 9.42 2.70 29.25
C ASP A 388 10.71 3.14 28.53
N LEU A 389 11.83 2.44 28.77
CA LEU A 389 13.10 2.67 28.07
C LEU A 389 13.06 2.21 26.60
N ASN A 390 12.29 1.17 26.29
CA ASN A 390 12.19 0.57 24.97
C ASN A 390 10.76 0.71 24.41
N ASN A 391 10.42 1.91 23.92
CA ASN A 391 9.15 2.19 23.24
C ASN A 391 9.08 1.61 21.79
N ASN A 392 9.78 0.51 21.56
CA ASN A 392 9.95 -0.12 20.27
C ASN A 392 8.88 -1.20 20.01
N LEU A 393 7.94 -1.43 20.93
CA LEU A 393 6.81 -2.35 20.75
C LEU A 393 5.48 -1.60 20.75
N LYS A 394 4.66 -1.84 19.73
CA LYS A 394 3.25 -1.46 19.75
C LYS A 394 2.37 -2.69 19.58
N ILE A 395 1.46 -2.90 20.52
CA ILE A 395 0.46 -3.97 20.45
C ILE A 395 -0.85 -3.38 19.95
N ILE A 396 -1.38 -3.92 18.88
CA ILE A 396 -2.60 -3.47 18.22
C ILE A 396 -3.58 -4.62 18.27
N GLY A 397 -4.71 -4.41 18.93
CA GLY A 397 -5.74 -5.44 19.09
C GLY A 397 -7.10 -4.97 18.59
N GLY A 398 -7.88 -5.90 18.07
CA GLY A 398 -9.23 -5.64 17.59
C GLY A 398 -9.89 -6.93 17.10
N ARG A 399 -11.16 -7.14 17.48
CA ARG A 399 -11.97 -8.22 16.89
C ARG A 399 -12.25 -7.86 15.43
N SER A 400 -12.23 -8.86 14.55
CA SER A 400 -12.50 -8.67 13.11
C SER A 400 -11.55 -7.68 12.44
N MET A 401 -10.26 -7.74 12.78
CA MET A 401 -9.22 -6.92 12.15
C MET A 401 -9.12 -7.26 10.66
N SER A 402 -9.26 -6.25 9.81
CA SER A 402 -9.09 -6.41 8.36
C SER A 402 -7.62 -6.21 7.96
N ILE A 403 -7.26 -6.70 6.78
CA ILE A 403 -5.93 -6.43 6.19
C ILE A 403 -5.67 -4.93 5.97
N ASN A 404 -6.71 -4.13 5.75
CA ASN A 404 -6.58 -2.69 5.57
C ASN A 404 -6.28 -1.96 6.89
N ASP A 405 -6.80 -2.47 8.02
CA ASP A 405 -6.46 -1.93 9.35
C ASP A 405 -4.98 -2.17 9.68
N ILE A 406 -4.46 -3.34 9.28
CA ILE A 406 -3.03 -3.68 9.42
C ILE A 406 -2.20 -2.72 8.57
N LYS A 407 -2.51 -2.55 7.28
CA LYS A 407 -1.81 -1.63 6.37
C LYS A 407 -1.78 -0.20 6.92
N SER A 408 -2.95 0.33 7.30
CA SER A 408 -3.08 1.70 7.84
C SER A 408 -2.27 1.90 9.12
N SER A 409 -2.21 0.86 9.98
CA SER A 409 -1.42 0.90 11.21
C SER A 409 0.09 0.86 10.94
N VAL A 410 0.52 0.06 9.94
CA VAL A 410 1.92 0.02 9.48
C VAL A 410 2.33 1.37 8.90
N ASP A 411 1.53 1.96 8.02
CA ASP A 411 1.81 3.27 7.42
C ASP A 411 1.90 4.37 8.49
N SER A 412 0.97 4.36 9.45
CA SER A 412 0.98 5.30 10.58
C SER A 412 2.22 5.13 11.46
N ALA A 413 2.69 3.89 11.65
CA ALA A 413 3.91 3.62 12.41
C ALA A 413 5.17 4.05 11.65
N LYS A 414 5.20 3.80 10.34
CA LYS A 414 6.28 4.19 9.42
C LYS A 414 6.47 5.70 9.32
N PHE A 415 5.38 6.47 9.42
CA PHE A 415 5.45 7.92 9.49
C PHE A 415 6.31 8.43 10.67
N ILE A 416 6.36 7.67 11.77
CA ILE A 416 7.16 8.01 12.95
C ILE A 416 8.59 7.48 12.83
N GLY A 417 8.82 6.45 12.02
CA GLY A 417 10.13 5.85 11.74
C GLY A 417 9.96 4.41 11.27
N ASP A 418 11.06 3.75 10.90
CA ASP A 418 10.99 2.40 10.34
C ASP A 418 10.41 1.35 11.29
N VAL A 419 9.76 0.36 10.69
CA VAL A 419 9.29 -0.86 11.35
C VAL A 419 10.17 -2.00 10.86
N ASP A 420 10.73 -2.78 11.77
CA ASP A 420 11.62 -3.89 11.43
C ASP A 420 10.87 -5.21 11.32
N LEU A 421 9.95 -5.46 12.26
CA LEU A 421 9.22 -6.71 12.38
C LEU A 421 7.74 -6.47 12.64
N ILE A 422 6.89 -7.15 11.89
CA ILE A 422 5.46 -7.23 12.14
C ILE A 422 5.12 -8.66 12.56
N VAL A 423 4.49 -8.83 13.73
CA VAL A 423 3.98 -10.12 14.20
C VAL A 423 2.46 -10.11 14.14
N ILE A 424 1.84 -11.14 13.55
CA ILE A 424 0.38 -11.22 13.36
C ILE A 424 -0.17 -12.51 13.98
N ASP A 425 -1.02 -12.40 15.01
CA ASP A 425 -1.65 -13.52 15.72
C ASP A 425 -3.20 -13.46 15.64
N TYR A 426 -3.89 -14.28 14.85
CA TYR A 426 -3.43 -15.25 13.85
C TYR A 426 -4.23 -15.12 12.56
N LEU A 427 -3.60 -15.50 11.45
CA LEU A 427 -4.03 -15.22 10.07
C LEU A 427 -5.50 -15.54 9.75
N GLN A 428 -6.07 -16.60 10.33
CA GLN A 428 -7.38 -17.14 9.94
C GLN A 428 -8.56 -16.32 10.50
N ILE A 429 -8.31 -15.34 11.37
CA ILE A 429 -9.32 -14.39 11.87
C ILE A 429 -9.34 -13.10 11.04
N ILE A 430 -8.34 -12.86 10.18
CA ILE A 430 -8.30 -11.64 9.38
C ILE A 430 -9.41 -11.69 8.35
N GLU A 431 -10.35 -10.76 8.47
CA GLU A 431 -11.48 -10.66 7.56
C GLU A 431 -11.05 -9.97 6.27
N ASN A 432 -11.58 -10.48 5.15
CA ASN A 432 -11.44 -9.85 3.85
C ASN A 432 -12.83 -9.46 3.37
N ASP A 433 -13.10 -8.16 3.33
CA ASP A 433 -14.42 -7.59 3.00
C ASP A 433 -14.95 -8.05 1.64
N ARG A 434 -14.08 -8.54 0.74
CA ARG A 434 -14.42 -8.94 -0.63
C ARG A 434 -15.18 -10.26 -0.76
N TYR A 435 -15.14 -11.12 0.26
CA TYR A 435 -15.60 -12.51 0.13
C TYR A 435 -16.79 -12.82 1.04
N LYS A 436 -17.77 -13.58 0.52
CA LYS A 436 -18.95 -14.01 1.30
C LYS A 436 -18.59 -15.16 2.27
N ARG A 437 -19.44 -15.39 3.29
CA ARG A 437 -19.35 -16.57 4.18
C ARG A 437 -19.37 -17.86 3.33
N GLY A 438 -18.23 -18.56 3.25
CA GLY A 438 -18.09 -19.84 2.53
C GLY A 438 -16.73 -20.04 1.85
N GLU A 439 -16.02 -18.95 1.55
CA GLU A 439 -14.76 -18.96 0.77
C GLU A 439 -13.51 -18.74 1.64
N GLN A 440 -13.49 -19.33 2.84
CA GLN A 440 -12.42 -19.10 3.83
C GLN A 440 -11.01 -19.39 3.30
N TRP A 441 -10.85 -20.38 2.42
CA TRP A 441 -9.55 -20.73 1.84
C TRP A 441 -9.03 -19.68 0.84
N GLU A 442 -9.93 -19.12 0.03
CA GLU A 442 -9.59 -18.10 -0.94
C GLU A 442 -9.28 -16.78 -0.24
N GLN A 443 -10.07 -16.44 0.79
CA GLN A 443 -9.82 -15.32 1.69
C GLN A 443 -8.42 -15.36 2.29
N ILE A 444 -8.04 -16.49 2.90
CA ILE A 444 -6.72 -16.65 3.52
C ILE A 444 -5.60 -16.50 2.47
N SER A 445 -5.80 -17.05 1.27
CA SER A 445 -4.81 -16.93 0.19
C SER A 445 -4.66 -15.48 -0.29
N ASP A 446 -5.76 -14.73 -0.42
CA ASP A 446 -5.72 -13.32 -0.81
C ASP A 446 -5.09 -12.45 0.28
N VAL A 447 -5.44 -12.67 1.56
CA VAL A 447 -4.80 -11.98 2.69
C VAL A 447 -3.29 -12.22 2.69
N MET A 448 -2.83 -13.45 2.45
CA MET A 448 -1.40 -13.75 2.37
C MET A 448 -0.70 -13.01 1.22
N ARG A 449 -1.31 -12.94 0.03
CA ARG A 449 -0.75 -12.16 -1.08
C ARG A 449 -0.65 -10.68 -0.72
N GLN A 450 -1.67 -10.14 -0.07
CA GLN A 450 -1.66 -8.77 0.39
C GLN A 450 -0.61 -8.52 1.49
N LEU A 451 -0.35 -9.50 2.36
CA LEU A 451 0.74 -9.43 3.34
C LEU A 451 2.12 -9.50 2.68
N VAL A 452 2.28 -10.29 1.62
CA VAL A 452 3.53 -10.32 0.84
C VAL A 452 3.78 -8.98 0.17
N ALA A 453 2.75 -8.40 -0.47
CA ALA A 453 2.85 -7.06 -1.03
C ALA A 453 3.18 -6.02 0.05
N LEU A 454 2.49 -6.07 1.20
CA LEU A 454 2.79 -5.19 2.33
C LEU A 454 4.24 -5.33 2.81
N ALA A 455 4.76 -6.56 2.96
CA ALA A 455 6.13 -6.79 3.38
C ALA A 455 7.12 -6.12 2.41
N GLN A 456 6.89 -6.27 1.10
CA GLN A 456 7.72 -5.69 0.04
C GLN A 456 7.62 -4.16 0.00
N ASP A 457 6.40 -3.62 -0.05
CA ASP A 457 6.16 -2.18 -0.15
C ASP A 457 6.66 -1.43 1.10
N SER A 458 6.57 -2.08 2.26
CA SER A 458 7.05 -1.54 3.52
C SER A 458 8.47 -1.97 3.88
N ASP A 459 9.17 -2.72 3.04
CA ASP A 459 10.50 -3.27 3.32
C ASP A 459 10.64 -3.82 4.76
N THR A 460 9.62 -4.53 5.25
CA THR A 460 9.52 -4.96 6.65
C THR A 460 9.43 -6.47 6.72
N ALA A 461 10.04 -7.10 7.72
CA ALA A 461 9.91 -8.55 7.93
C ALA A 461 8.54 -8.84 8.59
N ILE A 462 7.79 -9.83 8.09
CA ILE A 462 6.49 -10.20 8.67
C ILE A 462 6.53 -11.64 9.18
N LEU A 463 6.24 -11.85 10.46
CA LEU A 463 5.98 -13.16 11.07
C LEU A 463 4.48 -13.36 11.27
N VAL A 464 3.91 -14.31 10.55
CA VAL A 464 2.50 -14.67 10.64
C VAL A 464 2.34 -15.95 11.45
N LEU A 465 1.53 -15.88 12.50
CA LEU A 465 1.17 -17.05 13.29
C LEU A 465 -0.05 -17.72 12.66
N THR A 466 0.04 -19.03 12.40
CA THR A 466 -1.05 -19.81 11.79
C THR A 466 -1.34 -21.09 12.58
N GLN A 467 -2.57 -21.57 12.54
CA GLN A 467 -2.94 -22.81 13.20
C GLN A 467 -2.85 -23.99 12.23
N LEU A 468 -2.33 -25.11 12.72
CA LEU A 468 -2.39 -26.40 12.00
C LEU A 468 -3.81 -26.97 12.06
N THR A 469 -4.26 -27.57 10.95
CA THR A 469 -5.50 -28.34 10.91
C THR A 469 -5.41 -29.51 11.90
N LYS A 470 -6.55 -29.94 12.45
CA LYS A 470 -6.55 -31.10 13.36
C LYS A 470 -6.08 -32.33 12.55
N PRO A 471 -5.12 -33.12 13.06
CA PRO A 471 -4.72 -34.34 12.37
C PRO A 471 -5.93 -35.24 12.19
N GLN A 472 -6.15 -35.77 10.98
CA GLN A 472 -7.07 -36.88 10.80
C GLN A 472 -6.41 -38.11 11.42
N PHE A 473 -6.78 -38.42 12.66
CA PHE A 473 -6.28 -39.61 13.33
C PHE A 473 -7.03 -40.84 12.82
N ASP A 474 -6.37 -41.65 12.01
CA ASP A 474 -6.72 -43.07 11.91
C ASP A 474 -6.40 -43.71 13.26
N LYS A 475 -7.43 -44.18 13.98
CA LYS A 475 -7.27 -44.94 15.22
C LYS A 475 -6.34 -46.15 14.97
N GLY A 476 -5.11 -46.09 15.47
CA GLY A 476 -4.16 -47.21 15.43
C GLY A 476 -2.80 -46.93 14.76
N LYS A 477 -2.58 -45.76 14.13
CA LYS A 477 -1.27 -45.39 13.56
C LYS A 477 -0.47 -44.48 14.51
N LYS A 478 0.86 -44.60 14.50
CA LYS A 478 1.76 -43.64 15.16
C LYS A 478 1.47 -42.23 14.62
N LYS A 479 1.46 -41.24 15.50
CA LYS A 479 1.26 -39.83 15.13
C LYS A 479 2.36 -39.42 14.15
N LYS A 480 1.94 -38.95 12.98
CA LYS A 480 2.84 -38.43 11.95
C LYS A 480 3.24 -37.01 12.34
N GLU A 481 4.51 -36.66 12.12
CA GLU A 481 4.97 -35.28 12.27
C GLU A 481 4.16 -34.36 11.34
N PRO A 482 3.75 -33.16 11.81
CA PRO A 482 3.01 -32.25 10.96
C PRO A 482 3.88 -31.72 9.82
N THR A 483 3.25 -31.58 8.67
CA THR A 483 3.85 -31.16 7.41
C THR A 483 3.27 -29.83 6.95
N LEU A 484 3.84 -29.24 5.90
CA LEU A 484 3.29 -28.01 5.29
C LEU A 484 1.83 -28.17 4.83
N TYR A 485 1.41 -29.39 4.48
CA TYR A 485 0.03 -29.67 4.05
C TYR A 485 -0.98 -29.55 5.19
N ASP A 486 -0.51 -29.66 6.44
CA ASP A 486 -1.34 -29.54 7.65
C ASP A 486 -1.57 -28.07 8.05
N ILE A 487 -0.95 -27.11 7.36
CA ILE A 487 -1.24 -25.69 7.55
C ILE A 487 -2.62 -25.39 6.92
N ALA A 488 -3.50 -24.72 7.65
CA ALA A 488 -4.81 -24.38 7.08
C ALA A 488 -4.64 -23.47 5.83
N GLY A 489 -5.23 -23.85 4.71
CA GLY A 489 -5.18 -23.10 3.44
C GLY A 489 -3.94 -23.41 2.60
N SER A 490 -3.35 -24.58 2.83
CA SER A 490 -1.95 -24.93 2.53
C SER A 490 -1.45 -24.73 1.10
N SER A 491 -2.27 -24.70 0.05
CA SER A 491 -1.74 -24.59 -1.33
C SER A 491 -1.43 -23.16 -1.76
N GLY A 492 -2.16 -22.16 -1.25
CA GLY A 492 -1.95 -20.75 -1.54
C GLY A 492 -0.89 -20.14 -0.62
N VAL A 493 -1.13 -20.25 0.68
CA VAL A 493 -0.29 -19.67 1.75
C VAL A 493 1.16 -20.15 1.67
N VAL A 494 1.38 -21.46 1.54
CA VAL A 494 2.73 -22.05 1.60
C VAL A 494 3.59 -21.64 0.41
N ARG A 495 3.01 -21.35 -0.75
CA ARG A 495 3.76 -20.97 -1.95
C ARG A 495 4.47 -19.64 -1.77
N ASP A 496 3.77 -18.67 -1.18
CA ASP A 496 4.17 -17.27 -1.20
C ASP A 496 5.13 -16.90 -0.04
N VAL A 497 5.16 -17.71 1.02
CA VAL A 497 6.06 -17.49 2.19
C VAL A 497 7.50 -17.87 1.90
N ALA A 498 8.44 -17.14 2.51
CA ALA A 498 9.87 -17.38 2.39
C ALA A 498 10.38 -18.45 3.38
N LEU A 499 9.90 -18.39 4.63
CA LEU A 499 10.25 -19.31 5.72
C LEU A 499 8.97 -19.88 6.35
N ALA A 500 8.94 -21.19 6.60
CA ALA A 500 7.87 -21.85 7.34
C ALA A 500 8.44 -22.71 8.47
N LEU A 501 8.07 -22.37 9.70
CA LEU A 501 8.42 -23.08 10.92
C LEU A 501 7.17 -23.79 11.45
N ILE A 502 7.30 -25.05 11.84
CA ILE A 502 6.21 -25.81 12.46
C ILE A 502 6.64 -26.21 13.87
N LEU A 503 5.87 -25.78 14.88
CA LEU A 503 6.07 -26.09 16.29
C LEU A 503 5.03 -27.11 16.76
N PHE A 504 5.48 -28.22 17.34
CA PHE A 504 4.62 -29.28 17.86
C PHE A 504 5.20 -29.89 19.14
N LYS A 505 4.34 -30.58 19.90
CA LYS A 505 4.78 -31.30 21.10
C LYS A 505 5.28 -32.68 20.68
N ASP A 506 6.42 -33.11 21.22
CA ASP A 506 6.84 -34.50 21.11
C ASP A 506 5.90 -35.36 21.99
N ASP A 507 5.35 -36.45 21.45
CA ASP A 507 4.49 -37.32 22.24
C ASP A 507 5.29 -38.31 23.10
N GLU A 508 6.55 -38.58 22.73
CA GLU A 508 7.43 -39.50 23.45
C GLU A 508 8.21 -38.81 24.58
N LYS A 509 8.40 -37.49 24.48
CA LYS A 509 9.14 -36.67 25.47
C LYS A 509 8.24 -35.56 26.04
N SER A 510 8.63 -34.98 27.17
CA SER A 510 8.00 -33.75 27.69
C SER A 510 8.33 -32.49 26.87
N ASN A 511 9.18 -32.63 25.84
CA ASN A 511 9.75 -31.53 25.07
C ASN A 511 8.88 -31.17 23.85
N PHE A 512 9.19 -30.03 23.24
CA PHE A 512 8.62 -29.55 22.00
C PHE A 512 9.64 -29.73 20.88
N LYS A 513 9.16 -29.85 19.65
CA LYS A 513 9.98 -29.88 18.44
C LYS A 513 9.57 -28.76 17.51
N MET A 514 10.55 -28.13 16.88
CA MET A 514 10.35 -27.21 15.77
C MET A 514 11.01 -27.80 14.53
N VAL A 515 10.34 -27.72 13.39
CA VAL A 515 10.92 -28.11 12.10
C VAL A 515 10.89 -26.95 11.12
N VAL A 516 11.98 -26.78 10.36
CA VAL A 516 12.04 -25.89 9.20
C VAL A 516 11.35 -26.59 8.03
N ALA A 517 10.06 -26.33 7.86
CA ALA A 517 9.24 -27.00 6.87
C ALA A 517 9.48 -26.43 5.46
N LYS A 518 9.81 -25.15 5.34
CA LYS A 518 10.20 -24.48 4.08
C LYS A 518 11.21 -23.37 4.37
N SER A 519 12.19 -23.19 3.49
CA SER A 519 13.02 -21.98 3.44
C SER A 519 13.44 -21.68 2.00
N ARG A 520 13.57 -20.40 1.64
CA ARG A 520 14.17 -19.94 0.37
C ARG A 520 15.70 -19.84 0.42
N TYR A 521 16.27 -19.71 1.62
CA TYR A 521 17.68 -19.39 1.82
C TYR A 521 18.45 -20.44 2.62
N ALA A 522 17.76 -21.48 3.10
CA ALA A 522 18.33 -22.48 4.00
C ALA A 522 17.82 -23.89 3.72
N SER A 523 18.51 -24.88 4.27
CA SER A 523 18.10 -26.28 4.25
C SER A 523 16.75 -26.46 4.96
N THR A 524 15.90 -27.30 4.37
CA THR A 524 14.63 -27.73 4.97
C THR A 524 14.82 -29.00 5.81
N SER A 525 13.79 -29.37 6.57
CA SER A 525 13.78 -30.56 7.43
C SER A 525 14.84 -30.55 8.53
N VAL A 526 15.31 -29.36 8.92
CA VAL A 526 16.12 -29.18 10.14
C VAL A 526 15.18 -29.18 11.34
N HIS A 527 15.52 -29.97 12.37
CA HIS A 527 14.75 -30.10 13.59
C HIS A 527 15.47 -29.45 14.77
N PHE A 528 14.70 -28.80 15.63
CA PHE A 528 15.15 -28.24 16.90
C PHE A 528 14.33 -28.84 18.04
N GLU A 529 14.98 -29.23 19.13
CA GLU A 529 14.29 -29.57 20.38
C GLU A 529 14.15 -28.31 21.24
N LEU A 530 12.96 -28.10 21.82
CA LEU A 530 12.65 -26.94 22.66
C LEU A 530 12.02 -27.38 23.98
N THR A 531 12.28 -26.60 25.02
CA THR A 531 11.65 -26.74 26.34
C THR A 531 10.93 -25.47 26.72
N ARG A 532 9.84 -25.57 27.48
CA ARG A 532 9.14 -24.38 27.98
C ARG A 532 9.92 -23.71 29.11
N THR A 533 9.98 -22.39 29.07
CA THR A 533 10.50 -21.58 30.18
C THR A 533 9.42 -21.38 31.25
N THR A 534 9.84 -20.97 32.45
CA THR A 534 8.93 -20.66 33.57
C THR A 534 7.86 -19.64 33.20
N GLY A 535 8.17 -18.66 32.34
CA GLY A 535 7.21 -17.66 31.85
C GLY A 535 6.29 -18.12 30.72
N GLY A 536 6.41 -19.38 30.27
CA GLY A 536 5.62 -19.96 29.19
C GLY A 536 6.24 -19.86 27.79
N GLY A 537 7.38 -19.17 27.65
CA GLY A 537 8.18 -19.11 26.42
C GLY A 537 8.96 -20.39 26.15
N PHE A 538 9.99 -20.32 25.32
CA PHE A 538 10.80 -21.45 24.85
C PHE A 538 12.29 -21.21 25.03
N HIS A 539 13.00 -22.31 25.26
CA HIS A 539 14.44 -22.41 25.17
C HIS A 539 14.77 -23.52 24.18
N VAL A 540 15.67 -23.26 23.24
CA VAL A 540 16.13 -24.26 22.27
C VAL A 540 17.28 -25.02 22.91
N LEU A 541 17.22 -26.36 22.85
CA LEU A 541 18.26 -27.23 23.36
C LEU A 541 19.34 -27.37 22.28
N ASP A 542 20.52 -26.81 22.52
CA ASP A 542 21.66 -26.95 21.61
C ASP A 542 22.19 -28.39 21.68
N GLY A 543 21.81 -29.24 20.71
CA GLY A 543 22.22 -30.66 20.76
C GLY A 543 21.79 -31.62 19.65
N SER A 544 21.04 -31.22 18.61
CA SER A 544 20.61 -32.16 17.56
C SER A 544 20.66 -31.58 16.14
N TYR A 545 21.86 -31.23 15.70
CA TYR A 545 22.12 -31.11 14.26
C TYR A 545 22.07 -32.52 13.63
N SER A 546 20.93 -32.89 13.06
CA SER A 546 20.90 -34.01 12.11
C SER A 546 21.66 -33.57 10.86
N ASN A 547 22.90 -34.03 10.72
CA ASN A 547 23.75 -33.84 9.55
C ASN A 547 23.07 -34.43 8.30
N SER A 548 22.26 -33.65 7.60
CA SER A 548 21.97 -33.88 6.19
C SER A 548 22.75 -32.86 5.37
N LYS A 549 23.96 -33.26 4.97
CA LYS A 549 24.85 -32.62 3.97
C LYS A 549 24.90 -31.08 4.05
N ILE A 550 25.73 -30.58 4.97
CA ILE A 550 26.26 -29.21 4.89
C ILE A 550 27.29 -29.20 3.75
N PHE A 551 27.17 -28.21 2.85
CA PHE A 551 28.16 -27.89 1.84
C PHE A 551 29.54 -27.72 2.49
N ASP A 552 30.55 -28.27 1.82
CA ASP A 552 31.95 -28.26 2.21
C ASP A 552 32.42 -26.85 2.59
N GLN A 553 32.89 -26.68 3.83
CA GLN A 553 33.37 -25.41 4.40
C GLN A 553 34.82 -25.07 3.97
N SER A 554 35.25 -25.50 2.77
CA SER A 554 36.64 -25.41 2.33
C SER A 554 37.03 -24.10 1.62
N VAL A 555 36.23 -23.01 1.70
CA VAL A 555 36.58 -21.73 1.04
C VAL A 555 36.66 -20.51 1.99
N ALA A 556 36.33 -20.66 3.28
CA ALA A 556 36.40 -19.54 4.23
C ALA A 556 37.78 -19.43 4.90
N THR A 557 38.82 -19.12 4.13
CA THR A 557 40.06 -18.52 4.69
C THR A 557 40.85 -17.80 3.59
N VAL A 558 40.33 -16.66 3.14
CA VAL A 558 41.17 -15.63 2.51
C VAL A 558 40.95 -14.33 3.28
N LYS A 559 41.97 -13.91 4.04
CA LYS A 559 42.04 -12.58 4.64
C LYS A 559 42.11 -11.54 3.50
N PRO A 560 41.47 -10.37 3.64
CA PRO A 560 41.53 -9.35 2.61
C PRO A 560 42.89 -8.65 2.70
N SER A 561 43.77 -8.93 1.73
CA SER A 561 44.90 -8.07 1.42
C SER A 561 45.21 -8.20 -0.07
N ILE A 562 44.57 -7.39 -0.91
CA ILE A 562 45.10 -6.96 -2.21
C ILE A 562 44.44 -5.62 -2.59
N SER A 563 45.29 -4.67 -2.97
CA SER A 563 44.98 -3.34 -3.52
C SER A 563 44.43 -3.43 -4.96
N ALA A 564 43.76 -2.37 -5.40
CA ALA A 564 42.94 -2.26 -6.61
C ALA A 564 43.62 -2.46 -8.00
N ASP A 565 44.82 -3.03 -8.08
CA ASP A 565 45.52 -3.29 -9.34
C ASP A 565 45.89 -4.77 -9.39
N ASN A 566 45.02 -5.61 -9.97
CA ASN A 566 45.27 -6.93 -10.60
C ASN A 566 43.97 -7.74 -10.66
N VAL A 567 43.15 -7.54 -11.70
CA VAL A 567 41.93 -8.36 -11.97
C VAL A 567 41.95 -8.92 -13.39
N LEU A 568 43.10 -9.42 -13.85
CA LEU A 568 43.19 -10.03 -15.19
C LEU A 568 43.85 -11.42 -15.27
N ASP A 569 44.22 -12.08 -14.16
CA ASP A 569 44.99 -13.34 -14.23
C ASP A 569 44.36 -14.59 -13.57
N GLU A 570 43.11 -14.57 -13.11
CA GLU A 570 42.50 -15.74 -12.42
C GLU A 570 41.45 -16.53 -13.22
N PHE A 571 41.42 -16.41 -14.54
CA PHE A 571 40.63 -17.30 -15.41
C PHE A 571 41.48 -17.91 -16.54
N THR A 572 42.51 -18.67 -16.18
CA THR A 572 43.01 -19.75 -17.04
C THR A 572 42.45 -21.08 -16.54
N PRO A 573 41.71 -21.85 -17.37
CA PRO A 573 41.27 -23.18 -17.00
C PRO A 573 42.49 -24.08 -16.71
N ARG A 574 42.49 -24.77 -15.56
CA ARG A 574 43.40 -25.90 -15.33
C ARG A 574 42.88 -27.10 -16.12
N ASP A 575 43.73 -27.62 -16.99
CA ASP A 575 43.53 -28.85 -17.74
C ASP A 575 43.33 -30.05 -16.81
N GLU A 576 42.17 -30.71 -16.89
CA GLU A 576 42.05 -32.16 -16.65
C GLU A 576 41.12 -32.77 -17.72
N ASP A 577 41.75 -33.63 -18.53
CA ASP A 577 41.24 -34.79 -19.28
C ASP A 577 40.19 -34.63 -20.40
N TYR A 578 40.67 -34.29 -21.60
CA TYR A 578 40.13 -34.84 -22.85
C TYR A 578 41.26 -35.41 -23.71
N GLU A 579 41.22 -36.72 -23.99
CA GLU A 579 42.11 -37.37 -24.96
C GLU A 579 41.87 -36.82 -26.37
N ILE A 580 42.90 -36.21 -26.97
CA ILE A 580 42.91 -35.79 -28.38
C ILE A 580 43.66 -36.85 -29.19
N ALA A 581 43.01 -37.37 -30.25
CA ALA A 581 43.63 -38.30 -31.20
C ALA A 581 44.83 -37.65 -31.93
N PRO A 582 45.91 -38.40 -32.24
CA PRO A 582 47.15 -37.82 -32.76
C PRO A 582 47.00 -37.38 -34.22
N GLY A 583 47.35 -36.11 -34.53
CA GLY A 583 47.57 -35.69 -35.92
C GLY A 583 47.31 -34.24 -36.32
N VAL A 584 47.04 -33.29 -35.42
CA VAL A 584 46.76 -31.89 -35.81
C VAL A 584 47.56 -30.91 -34.97
N GLU A 585 48.51 -30.20 -35.59
CA GLU A 585 49.23 -29.05 -35.00
C GLU A 585 48.32 -27.80 -34.99
N PRO A 586 48.30 -26.98 -33.92
CA PRO A 586 47.50 -25.75 -33.90
C PRO A 586 48.24 -24.57 -34.57
N LYS A 587 47.55 -23.88 -35.50
CA LYS A 587 47.96 -22.60 -36.08
C LYS A 587 47.49 -21.42 -35.20
N SER A 588 48.23 -20.31 -35.27
CA SER A 588 48.04 -19.07 -34.50
C SER A 588 46.74 -18.30 -34.81
N ALA A 589 46.30 -17.54 -33.82
CA ALA A 589 44.98 -16.91 -33.69
C ALA A 589 44.76 -15.59 -34.48
N ASP A 590 45.13 -15.53 -35.76
CA ASP A 590 44.87 -14.34 -36.62
C ASP A 590 43.90 -14.58 -37.78
N ASP A 591 43.36 -15.79 -37.95
CA ASP A 591 42.37 -16.07 -39.00
C ASP A 591 41.22 -16.89 -38.42
N MET A 592 40.07 -16.27 -38.14
CA MET A 592 38.76 -16.87 -38.35
C MET A 592 37.62 -15.86 -38.09
N ASP A 593 37.10 -15.31 -39.20
CA ASP A 593 35.73 -14.84 -39.32
C ASP A 593 34.78 -15.98 -38.93
N LEU A 594 33.76 -15.69 -38.11
CA LEU A 594 32.66 -16.63 -37.88
C LEU A 594 31.31 -15.94 -37.93
N GLU A 595 30.66 -16.21 -39.06
CA GLU A 595 29.23 -16.11 -39.35
C GLU A 595 28.37 -16.70 -38.23
N VAL A 596 27.29 -16.00 -37.90
CA VAL A 596 26.25 -16.46 -36.97
C VAL A 596 25.37 -17.50 -37.67
N ALA A 597 25.64 -18.78 -37.42
CA ALA A 597 24.75 -19.87 -37.81
C ALA A 597 23.69 -20.11 -36.70
N TYR A 598 22.43 -19.82 -37.02
CA TYR A 598 21.26 -20.26 -36.27
C TYR A 598 21.12 -21.79 -36.37
N MET A 599 21.11 -22.49 -35.24
CA MET A 599 20.66 -23.88 -35.15
C MET A 599 19.31 -23.93 -34.44
N VAL A 600 18.28 -24.20 -35.24
CA VAL A 600 16.96 -24.68 -34.81
C VAL A 600 17.13 -26.16 -34.43
N GLY A 601 16.65 -26.54 -33.25
CA GLY A 601 16.60 -27.94 -32.82
C GLY A 601 15.25 -28.26 -32.19
N ASP A 602 14.40 -28.93 -32.97
CA ASP A 602 13.25 -29.71 -32.50
C ASP A 602 13.70 -30.85 -31.58
N GLY A 603 12.90 -31.19 -30.57
CA GLY A 603 13.06 -32.43 -29.82
C GLY A 603 12.41 -32.45 -28.44
N GLU A 604 11.41 -33.32 -28.28
CA GLU A 604 10.60 -33.59 -27.09
C GLU A 604 11.39 -33.98 -25.82
N LEU A 605 11.08 -33.35 -24.68
CA LEU A 605 10.41 -33.96 -23.49
C LEU A 605 10.15 -32.90 -22.41
#